data_AF-A0AAJ3B1T2-F1
#
_entry.id   AF-A0AAJ3B1T2-F1
#
_cell.length_a   1.000
_cell.length_b   1.000
_cell.length_c   1.000
_cell.angle_alpha   90.00
_cell.angle_beta   90.00
_cell.angle_gamma   90.00
#
_symmetry.space_group_name_H-M   'P 1'
#
loop_
_entity.id
_entity.type
_entity.pdbx_description
1 polymer ?
#
loop_
_entity_poly.entity_id
_entity_poly.type
_entity_poly.pdbx_seq_one_letter_code
_entity_poly.pdbx_strand_id
1 'polypeptide(L)'
;MTHAELCEVAKKWLVRPNSQRGHGCHVALSECRSGWGGEMPDAIGFRAASRLTETVVVEVKCSRADFLADAKKPHRADGEGMGLYRYFMCPEGLIQPHEVPGRWGLLWVSARGKVTPMLGPVALSSNCGTFESVAALWQHSRNAERETWLLVRVMARIDNPDKVKNAINAAQREQARLAKICNDQADEIRALKMPKPAPGWSGGSAGEMLTATRRKVATSTN
;
A
#
# COMPACT_ATOMS: atom_id res chain seq x y z
N MET A 1 -17.36 3.57 8.84
CA MET A 1 -16.38 2.81 8.04
C MET A 1 -16.73 1.34 8.14
N THR A 2 -16.77 0.66 7.01
CA THR A 2 -17.05 -0.78 6.94
C THR A 2 -15.78 -1.59 7.21
N HIS A 3 -15.95 -2.88 7.48
CA HIS A 3 -14.83 -3.81 7.66
C HIS A 3 -13.94 -3.88 6.41
N ALA A 4 -14.55 -4.00 5.22
CA ALA A 4 -13.84 -4.07 3.95
C ALA A 4 -13.02 -2.80 3.68
N GLU A 5 -13.57 -1.61 3.97
CA GLU A 5 -12.83 -0.34 3.84
C GLU A 5 -11.59 -0.31 4.72
N LEU A 6 -11.70 -0.76 5.97
CA LEU A 6 -10.59 -0.82 6.90
C LEU A 6 -9.55 -1.89 6.50
N CYS A 7 -9.97 -3.02 5.95
CA CYS A 7 -9.05 -4.03 5.41
C CYS A 7 -8.20 -3.47 4.25
N GLU A 8 -8.82 -2.70 3.36
CA GLU A 8 -8.10 -2.03 2.27
C GLU A 8 -7.15 -0.95 2.79
N VAL A 9 -7.53 -0.20 3.82
CA VAL A 9 -6.64 0.76 4.49
C VAL A 9 -5.47 0.02 5.16
N ALA A 10 -5.71 -1.10 5.83
CA ALA A 10 -4.68 -1.91 6.47
C ALA A 10 -3.66 -2.44 5.46
N LYS A 11 -4.12 -3.03 4.36
CA LYS A 11 -3.27 -3.50 3.26
C LYS A 11 -2.39 -2.39 2.69
N LYS A 12 -2.96 -1.21 2.45
CA LYS A 12 -2.20 -0.04 1.97
C LYS A 12 -1.20 0.44 3.02
N TRP A 13 -1.56 0.44 4.30
CA TRP A 13 -0.67 0.87 5.38
C TRP A 13 0.53 -0.07 5.57
N LEU A 14 0.32 -1.38 5.44
CA LEU A 14 1.37 -2.39 5.59
C LEU A 14 2.56 -2.15 4.66
N VAL A 15 2.31 -1.80 3.39
CA VAL A 15 3.36 -1.53 2.39
C VAL A 15 3.91 -0.11 2.41
N ARG A 16 3.29 0.82 3.14
CA ARG A 16 3.83 2.19 3.25
C ARG A 16 5.18 2.15 3.98
N PRO A 17 6.19 2.89 3.51
CA PRO A 17 7.48 2.94 4.19
C PRO A 17 7.37 3.60 5.57
N ASN A 18 8.33 3.32 6.45
CA ASN A 18 8.38 3.91 7.80
C ASN A 18 8.48 5.45 7.76
N SER A 19 9.16 6.02 6.77
CA SER A 19 9.20 7.48 6.55
C SER A 19 7.81 8.11 6.32
N GLN A 20 6.82 7.31 5.92
CA GLN A 20 5.41 7.70 5.77
C GLN A 20 4.52 7.07 6.85
N ARG A 21 5.10 6.71 8.00
CA ARG A 21 4.41 6.11 9.15
C ARG A 21 3.71 4.79 8.83
N GLY A 22 4.27 4.00 7.91
CA GLY A 22 3.88 2.61 7.65
C GLY A 22 4.92 1.61 8.14
N HIS A 23 4.67 0.32 7.93
CA HIS A 23 5.58 -0.74 8.39
C HIS A 23 6.63 -1.15 7.33
N GLY A 24 6.44 -0.77 6.07
CA GLY A 24 7.39 -1.01 4.99
C GLY A 24 7.45 -2.47 4.53
N CYS A 25 6.32 -3.18 4.54
CA CYS A 25 6.23 -4.53 3.99
C CYS A 25 6.40 -4.53 2.47
N HIS A 26 7.00 -5.59 1.94
CA HIS A 26 7.18 -5.77 0.49
C HIS A 26 5.92 -6.35 -0.16
N VAL A 27 5.20 -7.19 0.59
CA VAL A 27 3.96 -7.82 0.15
C VAL A 27 2.91 -7.58 1.23
N ALA A 28 1.67 -7.26 0.83
CA ALA A 28 0.54 -7.20 1.75
C ALA A 28 -0.69 -7.83 1.11
N LEU A 29 -1.43 -8.55 1.94
CA LEU A 29 -2.60 -9.33 1.58
C LEU A 29 -3.74 -9.01 2.54
N SER A 30 -4.97 -9.03 2.05
CA SER A 30 -6.18 -8.88 2.85
C SER A 30 -7.04 -10.16 2.74
N GLU A 31 -7.80 -10.47 3.78
CA GLU A 31 -8.83 -11.52 3.81
C GLU A 31 -8.35 -12.91 3.32
N CYS A 32 -7.10 -13.27 3.63
CA CYS A 32 -6.50 -14.51 3.15
C CYS A 32 -6.75 -15.68 4.11
N ARG A 33 -7.59 -16.64 3.69
CA ARG A 33 -7.86 -17.88 4.44
C ARG A 33 -6.62 -18.77 4.54
N SER A 34 -6.20 -19.10 5.76
CA SER A 34 -5.21 -20.15 6.05
C SER A 34 -5.89 -21.54 6.16
N GLY A 35 -6.31 -22.11 5.03
CA GLY A 35 -6.79 -23.50 4.98
C GLY A 35 -8.04 -23.81 5.80
N TRP A 36 -8.21 -25.08 6.21
CA TRP A 36 -9.34 -25.54 7.02
C TRP A 36 -9.04 -25.29 8.52
N GLY A 37 -9.84 -24.43 9.16
CA GLY A 37 -9.79 -24.19 10.61
C GLY A 37 -8.70 -23.23 11.12
N GLY A 38 -7.92 -22.61 10.24
CA GLY A 38 -6.84 -21.70 10.59
C GLY A 38 -7.27 -20.25 10.86
N GLU A 39 -6.40 -19.49 11.53
CA GLU A 39 -6.52 -18.04 11.71
C GLU A 39 -6.61 -17.34 10.34
N MET A 40 -7.58 -16.44 10.19
CA MET A 40 -7.73 -15.60 9.00
C MET A 40 -7.48 -14.14 9.41
N PRO A 41 -6.29 -13.59 9.13
CA PRO A 41 -6.00 -12.21 9.46
C PRO A 41 -6.73 -11.30 8.48
N ASP A 42 -7.27 -10.20 8.99
CA ASP A 42 -7.95 -9.19 8.15
C ASP A 42 -6.98 -8.61 7.12
N ALA A 43 -5.74 -8.31 7.55
CA ALA A 43 -4.61 -8.10 6.65
C ALA A 43 -3.29 -8.64 7.21
N ILE A 44 -2.40 -9.07 6.33
CA ILE A 44 -1.05 -9.53 6.67
C ILE A 44 -0.02 -8.97 5.69
N GLY A 45 1.11 -8.50 6.23
CA GLY A 45 2.25 -8.00 5.49
C GLY A 45 3.49 -8.84 5.72
N PHE A 46 4.30 -8.98 4.68
CA PHE A 46 5.57 -9.70 4.69
C PHE A 46 6.70 -8.76 4.29
N ARG A 47 7.77 -8.78 5.07
CA ARG A 47 8.95 -7.94 4.85
C ARG A 47 10.23 -8.77 4.96
N ALA A 48 11.05 -8.75 3.92
CA ALA A 48 12.44 -9.19 4.02
C ALA A 48 13.28 -8.01 4.55
N ALA A 49 13.52 -7.96 5.86
CA ALA A 49 14.31 -6.90 6.49
C ALA A 49 15.61 -7.49 7.04
N SER A 50 16.75 -6.94 6.64
CA SER A 50 18.06 -7.46 7.07
C SER A 50 18.20 -8.96 6.74
N ARG A 51 18.52 -9.81 7.72
CA ARG A 51 18.65 -11.28 7.56
C ARG A 51 17.40 -12.08 7.92
N LEU A 52 16.30 -11.42 8.30
CA LEU A 52 15.09 -12.09 8.79
C LEU A 52 13.86 -11.68 7.98
N THR A 53 12.91 -12.62 7.90
CA THR A 53 11.57 -12.32 7.39
C THR A 53 10.71 -11.85 8.54
N GLU A 54 10.22 -10.62 8.47
CA GLU A 54 9.25 -10.06 9.41
C GLU A 54 7.84 -10.19 8.82
N THR A 55 6.88 -10.47 9.69
CA THR A 55 5.46 -10.55 9.33
C THR A 55 4.65 -9.65 10.23
N VAL A 56 3.63 -9.01 9.66
CA VAL A 56 2.80 -8.02 10.37
C VAL A 56 1.35 -8.35 10.13
N VAL A 57 0.62 -8.68 11.18
CA VAL A 57 -0.84 -8.88 11.13
C VAL A 57 -1.54 -7.61 11.57
N VAL A 58 -2.58 -7.23 10.84
CA VAL A 58 -3.51 -6.18 11.22
C VAL A 58 -4.90 -6.78 11.35
N GLU A 59 -5.51 -6.59 12.52
CA GLU A 59 -6.86 -7.00 12.88
C GLU A 59 -7.76 -5.76 12.96
N VAL A 60 -8.70 -5.68 12.05
CA VAL A 60 -9.66 -4.59 11.94
C VAL A 60 -10.78 -4.77 12.96
N LYS A 61 -11.16 -3.69 13.64
CA LYS A 61 -12.32 -3.64 14.54
C LYS A 61 -13.25 -2.49 14.16
N CYS A 62 -14.49 -2.83 13.82
CA CYS A 62 -15.52 -1.87 13.45
C CYS A 62 -16.39 -1.45 14.65
N SER A 63 -16.46 -2.30 15.68
CA SER A 63 -17.21 -2.06 16.90
C SER A 63 -16.44 -2.47 18.16
N ARG A 64 -16.92 -1.98 19.32
CA ARG A 64 -16.42 -2.39 20.63
C ARG A 64 -16.62 -3.89 20.87
N ALA A 65 -17.75 -4.44 20.41
CA ALA A 65 -18.06 -5.85 20.54
C ALA A 65 -17.04 -6.72 19.77
N ASP A 66 -16.65 -6.30 18.55
CA ASP A 66 -15.62 -7.00 17.77
C ASP A 66 -14.29 -7.07 18.53
N PHE A 67 -13.89 -5.96 19.16
CA PHE A 67 -12.67 -5.89 19.95
C PHE A 67 -12.70 -6.83 21.16
N LEU A 68 -13.81 -6.85 21.91
CA LEU A 68 -13.95 -7.69 23.09
C LEU A 68 -14.06 -9.18 22.76
N ALA A 69 -14.70 -9.53 21.63
CA ALA A 69 -14.78 -10.90 21.15
C ALA A 69 -13.40 -11.44 20.72
N ASP A 70 -12.56 -10.57 20.17
CA ASP A 70 -11.25 -10.92 19.63
C ASP A 70 -10.28 -11.45 20.69
N ALA A 71 -10.37 -10.95 21.93
CA ALA A 71 -9.56 -11.41 23.05
C ALA A 71 -9.74 -12.91 23.37
N LYS A 72 -10.85 -13.52 22.94
CA LYS A 72 -11.18 -14.94 23.19
C LYS A 72 -10.71 -15.88 22.08
N LYS A 73 -10.11 -15.37 21.00
CA LYS A 73 -9.72 -16.19 19.86
C LYS A 73 -8.56 -17.14 20.23
N PRO A 74 -8.55 -18.41 19.77
CA PRO A 74 -7.50 -19.38 20.12
C PRO A 74 -6.07 -18.94 19.74
N HIS A 75 -5.91 -18.27 18.61
CA HIS A 75 -4.63 -17.74 18.13
C HIS A 75 -4.14 -16.49 18.89
N ARG A 76 -4.79 -16.14 20.01
CA ARG A 76 -4.25 -15.20 21.01
C ARG A 76 -3.29 -15.89 21.98
N ALA A 77 -3.28 -17.22 22.02
CA ALA A 77 -2.24 -17.98 22.71
C ALA A 77 -0.87 -17.75 22.06
N ASP A 78 0.20 -17.82 22.87
CA ASP A 78 1.55 -17.59 22.39
C ASP A 78 1.96 -18.66 21.35
N GLY A 79 2.54 -18.23 20.23
CA GLY A 79 2.98 -19.13 19.15
C GLY A 79 1.89 -19.64 18.21
N GLU A 80 0.61 -19.54 18.58
CA GLU A 80 -0.51 -20.05 17.77
C GLU A 80 -0.94 -19.10 16.64
N GLY A 81 -0.72 -17.80 16.84
CA GLY A 81 -1.07 -16.74 15.88
C GLY A 81 0.05 -16.40 14.90
N MET A 82 -0.33 -15.86 13.75
CA MET A 82 0.57 -15.27 12.76
C MET A 82 0.99 -13.86 13.15
N GLY A 83 1.98 -13.32 12.44
CA GLY A 83 2.52 -11.99 12.63
C GLY A 83 3.54 -11.96 13.76
N LEU A 84 4.79 -11.67 13.39
CA LEU A 84 5.82 -11.24 14.33
C LEU A 84 5.40 -9.95 15.03
N TYR A 85 4.77 -9.05 14.28
CA TYR A 85 4.12 -7.83 14.78
C TYR A 85 2.61 -7.93 14.59
N ARG A 86 1.85 -7.40 15.55
CA ARG A 86 0.39 -7.48 15.53
C ARG A 86 -0.21 -6.13 15.88
N TYR A 87 -1.21 -5.73 15.12
CA TYR A 87 -1.87 -4.43 15.25
C TYR A 87 -3.38 -4.57 15.27
N PHE A 88 -4.04 -3.77 16.10
CA PHE A 88 -5.45 -3.45 15.88
C PHE A 88 -5.56 -2.21 14.98
N MET A 89 -6.52 -2.23 14.05
CA MET A 89 -6.91 -1.06 13.28
C MET A 89 -8.39 -0.77 13.48
N CYS A 90 -8.72 0.47 13.85
CA CYS A 90 -10.11 0.86 14.08
C CYS A 90 -10.35 2.33 13.72
N PRO A 91 -11.62 2.76 13.59
CA PRO A 91 -11.96 4.17 13.58
C PRO A 91 -11.40 4.89 14.80
N GLU A 92 -11.04 6.17 14.62
CA GLU A 92 -10.53 7.04 15.69
C GLU A 92 -11.42 6.97 16.96
N GLY A 93 -10.77 6.74 18.10
CA GLY A 93 -11.43 6.71 19.41
C GLY A 93 -12.19 5.42 19.77
N LEU A 94 -12.32 4.44 18.86
CA LEU A 94 -13.05 3.19 19.17
C LEU A 94 -12.34 2.32 20.22
N ILE A 95 -11.02 2.18 20.08
CA ILE A 95 -10.15 1.47 21.02
C ILE A 95 -9.15 2.48 21.55
N GLN A 96 -9.03 2.57 22.88
CA GLN A 96 -8.09 3.46 23.53
C GLN A 96 -6.75 2.74 23.76
N PRO A 97 -5.61 3.46 23.72
CA PRO A 97 -4.29 2.84 23.89
C PRO A 97 -4.13 1.98 25.14
N HIS A 98 -4.73 2.37 26.27
CA HIS A 98 -4.63 1.63 27.54
C HIS A 98 -5.41 0.31 27.56
N GLU A 99 -6.29 0.08 26.58
CA GLU A 99 -7.08 -1.15 26.46
C GLU A 99 -6.36 -2.23 25.65
N VAL A 100 -5.32 -1.84 24.92
CA VAL A 100 -4.62 -2.71 23.98
C VAL A 100 -3.68 -3.65 24.75
N PRO A 101 -3.72 -4.96 24.50
CA PRO A 101 -2.83 -5.91 25.15
C PRO A 101 -1.35 -5.57 24.93
N GLY A 102 -0.50 -6.01 25.85
CA GLY A 102 0.95 -5.79 25.73
C GLY A 102 1.51 -6.29 24.40
N ARG A 103 2.47 -5.54 23.84
CA ARG A 103 3.11 -5.79 22.53
C ARG A 103 2.19 -5.72 21.30
N TRP A 104 0.91 -5.37 21.46
CA TRP A 104 0.03 -5.07 20.33
C TRP A 104 0.09 -3.60 19.95
N GLY A 105 0.23 -3.31 18.66
CA GLY A 105 0.10 -1.96 18.14
C GLY A 105 -1.36 -1.54 17.95
N LEU A 106 -1.56 -0.24 17.80
CA LEU A 106 -2.88 0.36 17.57
C LEU A 106 -2.79 1.42 16.48
N LEU A 107 -3.66 1.30 15.49
CA LEU A 107 -3.78 2.20 14.36
C LEU A 107 -5.19 2.79 14.36
N TRP A 108 -5.27 4.11 14.46
CA TRP A 108 -6.52 4.82 14.26
C TRP A 108 -6.67 5.25 12.81
N VAL A 109 -7.90 5.17 12.31
CA VAL A 109 -8.27 5.62 10.98
C VAL A 109 -9.30 6.74 11.09
N SER A 110 -8.95 7.89 10.53
CA SER A 110 -9.86 9.04 10.47
C SER A 110 -10.97 8.79 9.45
N ALA A 111 -12.05 9.58 9.51
CA ALA A 111 -13.12 9.53 8.52
C ALA A 111 -12.63 9.79 7.07
N ARG A 112 -11.45 10.41 6.89
CA ARG A 112 -10.80 10.66 5.59
C ARG A 112 -9.82 9.54 5.19
N GLY A 113 -9.73 8.44 5.94
CA GLY A 113 -8.82 7.33 5.67
C GLY A 113 -7.35 7.58 6.05
N LYS A 114 -7.07 8.66 6.80
CA LYS A 114 -5.71 8.90 7.33
C LYS A 114 -5.45 7.94 8.47
N VAL A 115 -4.32 7.23 8.42
CA VAL A 115 -3.90 6.31 9.47
C VAL A 115 -2.96 7.02 10.43
N THR A 116 -3.25 6.94 11.72
CA THR A 116 -2.44 7.48 12.81
C THR A 116 -2.02 6.33 13.74
N PRO A 117 -0.74 5.92 13.72
CA PRO A 117 -0.19 4.99 14.70
C PRO A 117 -0.25 5.60 16.11
N MET A 118 -0.93 4.91 17.02
CA MET A 118 -1.07 5.28 18.43
C MET A 118 -0.16 4.44 19.32
N LEU A 119 0.00 3.15 19.00
CA LEU A 119 0.91 2.22 19.67
C LEU A 119 1.67 1.37 18.64
N GLY A 120 2.79 0.80 19.07
CA GLY A 120 3.60 -0.10 18.27
C GLY A 120 4.92 0.51 17.79
N PRO A 121 5.78 -0.30 17.15
CA PRO A 121 7.08 0.13 16.64
C PRO A 121 7.02 1.40 15.78
N VAL A 122 6.03 1.47 14.89
CA VAL A 122 5.83 2.62 13.98
C VAL A 122 5.37 3.90 14.72
N ALA A 123 4.68 3.78 15.86
CA ALA A 123 4.31 4.94 16.65
C ALA A 123 5.53 5.55 17.36
N LEU A 124 6.44 4.68 17.83
CA LEU A 124 7.65 5.07 18.53
C LEU A 124 8.78 5.48 17.57
N SER A 125 8.76 5.01 16.32
CA SER A 125 9.90 5.14 15.42
C SER A 125 10.29 6.58 15.12
N SER A 126 9.39 7.56 15.26
CA SER A 126 9.58 9.04 15.24
C SER A 126 10.63 9.60 14.27
N ASN A 127 11.04 8.84 13.26
CA ASN A 127 12.30 8.98 12.52
C ASN A 127 13.57 9.18 13.38
N CYS A 128 13.61 8.74 14.65
CA CYS A 128 14.80 8.82 15.50
C CYS A 128 15.17 7.43 16.08
N GLY A 129 16.35 6.93 15.68
CA GLY A 129 16.86 5.60 16.08
C GLY A 129 16.64 4.50 15.03
N THR A 130 17.30 3.35 15.23
CA THR A 130 17.10 2.16 14.40
C THR A 130 15.75 1.54 14.74
N PHE A 131 14.79 1.59 13.81
CA PHE A 131 13.46 0.95 13.94
C PHE A 131 13.51 -0.45 14.55
N GLU A 132 14.53 -1.23 14.19
CA GLU A 132 14.77 -2.59 14.64
C GLU A 132 14.91 -2.73 16.16
N SER A 133 15.63 -1.83 16.84
CA SER A 133 15.85 -1.92 18.29
C SER A 133 14.57 -1.66 19.08
N VAL A 134 13.77 -0.70 18.63
CA VAL A 134 12.46 -0.41 19.22
C VAL A 134 11.48 -1.52 18.88
N ALA A 135 11.54 -2.07 17.67
CA ALA A 135 10.61 -3.09 17.20
C ALA A 135 10.79 -4.41 17.94
N ALA A 136 12.01 -4.81 18.32
CA ALA A 136 12.26 -6.07 19.02
C ALA A 136 11.35 -6.31 20.25
N LEU A 137 11.04 -5.25 21.00
CA LEU A 137 10.19 -5.33 22.21
C LEU A 137 8.71 -5.63 21.92
N TRP A 138 8.27 -5.49 20.67
CA TRP A 138 6.88 -5.68 20.24
C TRP A 138 6.67 -7.02 19.52
N GLN A 139 7.70 -7.86 19.48
CA GLN A 139 7.63 -9.14 18.79
C GLN A 139 6.78 -10.16 19.56
N HIS A 140 6.09 -11.01 18.82
CA HIS A 140 5.35 -12.16 19.33
C HIS A 140 5.96 -13.45 18.78
N SER A 141 5.82 -14.54 19.54
CA SER A 141 5.97 -15.87 18.97
C SER A 141 4.93 -16.06 17.86
N ARG A 142 5.36 -16.50 16.68
CA ARG A 142 4.51 -16.61 15.49
C ARG A 142 4.46 -18.02 14.93
N ASN A 143 3.35 -18.36 14.30
CA ASN A 143 3.21 -19.58 13.53
C ASN A 143 3.77 -19.39 12.10
N ALA A 144 5.09 -19.56 11.94
CA ALA A 144 5.78 -19.36 10.66
C ALA A 144 5.37 -20.37 9.57
N GLU A 145 4.91 -21.56 9.95
CA GLU A 145 4.41 -22.57 9.01
C GLU A 145 3.12 -22.08 8.33
N ARG A 146 2.17 -21.54 9.11
CA ARG A 146 0.93 -20.95 8.57
C ARG A 146 1.20 -19.76 7.67
N GLU A 147 2.15 -18.90 8.05
CA GLU A 147 2.58 -17.76 7.25
C GLU A 147 3.14 -18.20 5.88
N THR A 148 4.01 -19.22 5.90
CA THR A 148 4.61 -19.80 4.69
C THR A 148 3.55 -20.45 3.81
N TRP A 149 2.63 -21.21 4.41
CA TRP A 149 1.52 -21.83 3.71
C TRP A 149 0.65 -20.79 2.99
N LEU A 150 0.37 -19.66 3.65
CA LEU A 150 -0.42 -18.57 3.08
C LEU A 150 0.28 -17.95 1.86
N LEU A 151 1.59 -17.71 1.94
CA LEU A 151 2.38 -17.25 0.80
C LEU A 151 2.34 -18.23 -0.38
N VAL A 152 2.56 -19.53 -0.13
CA VAL A 152 2.50 -20.57 -1.18
C VAL A 152 1.13 -20.57 -1.86
N ARG A 153 0.05 -20.44 -1.10
CA ARG A 153 -1.32 -20.43 -1.64
C ARG A 153 -1.64 -19.18 -2.44
N VAL A 154 -1.09 -18.03 -2.07
CA VAL A 154 -1.21 -16.82 -2.87
C VAL A 154 -0.38 -16.94 -4.15
N MET A 155 0.85 -17.42 -4.05
CA MET A 155 1.69 -17.65 -5.22
C MET A 155 1.08 -18.66 -6.19
N ALA A 156 0.37 -19.68 -5.70
CA ALA A 156 -0.33 -20.65 -6.56
C ALA A 156 -1.53 -20.06 -7.32
N ARG A 157 -2.07 -18.90 -6.90
CA ARG A 157 -3.13 -18.18 -7.64
C ARG A 157 -2.55 -17.28 -8.73
N ILE A 158 -1.30 -16.87 -8.56
CA ILE A 158 -0.56 -16.13 -9.57
C ILE A 158 -0.09 -17.24 -10.54
N ASP A 159 -0.51 -17.20 -11.80
CA ASP A 159 0.07 -18.05 -12.85
C ASP A 159 1.61 -17.90 -12.84
N ASN A 160 2.36 -18.74 -13.55
CA ASN A 160 3.82 -18.72 -13.57
C ASN A 160 4.33 -17.26 -13.51
N PRO A 161 4.96 -16.83 -12.39
CA PRO A 161 5.25 -15.43 -12.14
C PRO A 161 6.08 -14.79 -13.26
N ASP A 162 6.93 -15.58 -13.92
CA ASP A 162 7.71 -15.13 -15.06
C ASP A 162 6.82 -14.85 -16.29
N LYS A 163 5.79 -15.67 -16.54
CA LYS A 163 4.81 -15.40 -17.60
C LYS A 163 4.04 -14.11 -17.33
N VAL A 164 3.55 -13.93 -16.10
CA VAL A 164 2.81 -12.72 -15.71
C VAL A 164 3.70 -11.47 -15.85
N LYS A 165 4.93 -11.54 -15.33
CA LYS A 165 5.93 -10.46 -15.45
C LYS A 165 6.22 -10.13 -16.90
N ASN A 166 6.44 -11.14 -17.74
CA ASN A 166 6.72 -10.95 -19.16
C ASN A 166 5.54 -10.34 -19.91
N ALA A 167 4.31 -10.78 -19.62
CA ALA A 167 3.09 -10.24 -20.20
C ALA A 167 2.88 -8.76 -19.80
N ILE A 168 3.06 -8.40 -18.52
CA ILE A 168 2.97 -7.01 -18.05
C ILE A 168 4.02 -6.14 -18.76
N ASN A 169 5.27 -6.61 -18.84
CA ASN A 169 6.35 -5.87 -19.51
C ASN A 169 6.09 -5.71 -21.01
N ALA A 170 5.45 -6.68 -21.66
CA ALA A 170 5.05 -6.57 -23.06
C ALA A 170 3.90 -5.55 -23.24
N ALA A 171 2.88 -5.61 -22.39
CA ALA A 171 1.75 -4.69 -22.40
C ALA A 171 2.20 -3.23 -22.14
N GLN A 172 3.10 -2.99 -21.19
CA GLN A 172 3.65 -1.67 -20.92
C GLN A 172 4.44 -1.10 -22.09
N ARG A 173 5.24 -1.95 -22.77
CA ARG A 173 5.98 -1.54 -23.97
C ARG A 173 5.04 -1.17 -25.12
N GLU A 174 3.98 -1.95 -25.32
CA GLU A 174 2.98 -1.67 -26.34
C GLU A 174 2.19 -0.40 -26.03
N GLN A 175 1.80 -0.19 -24.77
CA GLN A 175 1.16 1.05 -24.33
C GLN A 175 2.05 2.27 -24.60
N ALA A 176 3.35 2.20 -24.31
CA ALA A 176 4.29 3.27 -24.61
C ALA A 176 4.42 3.53 -26.12
N ARG A 177 4.44 2.47 -26.94
CA ARG A 177 4.47 2.56 -28.41
C ARG A 177 3.22 3.27 -28.93
N LEU A 178 2.03 2.83 -28.49
CA LEU A 178 0.76 3.43 -28.89
C LEU A 178 0.64 4.87 -28.43
N ALA A 179 1.05 5.19 -27.21
CA ALA A 179 1.06 6.57 -26.70
C ALA A 179 1.94 7.49 -27.56
N LYS A 180 3.11 7.00 -28.00
CA LYS A 180 3.97 7.75 -28.92
C LYS A 180 3.25 8.01 -30.26
N ILE A 181 2.65 6.98 -30.85
CA ILE A 181 1.92 7.10 -32.13
C ILE A 181 0.77 8.11 -32.01
N CYS A 182 -0.02 8.03 -30.92
CA CYS A 182 -1.11 8.97 -30.70
C CYS A 182 -0.62 10.42 -30.55
N ASN A 183 0.51 10.64 -29.87
CA ASN A 183 1.10 11.97 -29.76
C ASN A 183 1.61 12.48 -31.12
N ASP A 184 2.31 11.65 -31.88
CA ASP A 184 2.81 11.98 -33.21
C ASP A 184 1.64 12.37 -34.16
N GLN A 185 0.55 11.59 -34.14
CA GLN A 185 -0.67 11.88 -34.89
C GLN A 185 -1.37 13.16 -34.42
N ALA A 186 -1.39 13.43 -33.12
CA ALA A 186 -2.00 14.65 -32.58
C ALA A 186 -1.24 15.90 -33.04
N ASP A 187 0.09 15.82 -33.12
CA ASP A 187 0.94 16.90 -33.64
C ASP A 187 0.76 17.09 -35.15
N GLU A 188 0.63 16.00 -35.92
CA GLU A 188 0.32 16.06 -37.35
C GLU A 188 -1.06 16.70 -37.62
N ILE A 189 -2.09 16.27 -36.88
CA ILE A 189 -3.43 16.89 -36.95
C ILE A 189 -3.37 18.36 -36.58
N ARG A 190 -2.57 18.73 -35.56
CA ARG A 190 -2.39 20.14 -35.17
C ARG A 190 -1.74 20.93 -36.31
N ALA A 191 -0.69 20.40 -36.93
CA ALA A 191 -0.01 21.03 -38.06
C ALA A 191 -0.93 21.21 -39.28
N LEU A 192 -1.75 20.20 -39.61
CA LEU A 192 -2.71 20.26 -40.71
C LEU A 192 -3.88 21.22 -40.46
N LYS A 193 -4.28 21.39 -39.20
CA LYS A 193 -5.32 22.34 -38.80
C LYS A 193 -4.82 23.78 -38.63
N MET A 194 -3.51 24.04 -38.73
CA MET A 194 -3.00 25.41 -38.75
C MET A 194 -3.47 26.09 -40.05
N PRO A 195 -4.10 27.27 -39.98
CA PRO A 195 -4.53 27.98 -41.17
C PRO A 195 -3.30 28.31 -42.03
N LYS A 196 -3.35 27.96 -43.33
CA LYS A 196 -2.32 28.41 -44.28
C LYS A 196 -2.30 29.94 -44.28
N PRO A 197 -1.14 30.59 -44.16
CA PRO A 197 -1.07 32.03 -44.28
C PRO A 197 -1.62 32.44 -45.65
N ALA A 198 -2.53 33.42 -45.67
CA ALA A 198 -3.11 33.92 -46.90
C ALA A 198 -1.99 34.36 -47.86
N PRO A 199 -2.05 33.99 -49.15
CA PRO A 199 -1.04 34.38 -50.11
C PRO A 199 -1.13 35.90 -50.31
N GLY A 200 -0.22 36.65 -49.68
CA GLY A 200 -0.18 38.10 -49.78
C GLY A 200 0.48 38.87 -48.64
N TRP A 201 0.89 38.23 -47.54
CA TRP A 201 1.52 38.97 -46.43
C TRP A 201 3.05 39.06 -46.58
N SER A 202 3.50 40.12 -47.23
CA SER A 202 4.89 40.57 -47.24
C SER A 202 5.14 41.52 -46.06
N GLY A 203 6.02 41.12 -45.14
CA GLY A 203 6.77 42.06 -44.30
C GLY A 203 6.19 42.31 -42.90
N GLY A 204 6.75 41.61 -41.92
CA GLY A 204 6.67 41.94 -40.50
C GLY A 204 7.69 41.08 -39.75
N SER A 205 8.76 41.71 -39.26
CA SER A 205 10.01 41.14 -38.76
C SER A 205 9.91 39.87 -37.91
N ALA A 206 10.85 38.94 -38.13
CA ALA A 206 11.04 37.67 -37.44
C ALA A 206 11.42 37.76 -35.94
N GLY A 207 11.16 38.88 -35.26
CA GLY A 207 11.63 39.17 -33.90
C GLY A 207 10.64 38.93 -32.75
N GLU A 208 9.32 38.86 -33.01
CA GLU A 208 8.32 38.92 -31.92
C GLU A 208 7.55 37.60 -31.66
N MET A 209 7.91 36.49 -32.32
CA MET A 209 7.14 35.24 -32.23
C MET A 209 7.75 34.15 -31.32
N LEU A 210 8.77 34.47 -30.51
CA LEU A 210 9.44 33.48 -29.64
C LEU A 210 9.05 33.52 -28.16
N THR A 211 8.23 34.48 -27.71
CA THR A 211 7.93 34.68 -26.28
C THR A 211 6.57 34.16 -25.82
N ALA A 212 5.70 33.69 -26.72
CA ALA A 212 4.30 33.47 -26.38
C ALA A 212 3.79 32.02 -26.48
N THR A 213 4.61 30.97 -26.28
CA THR A 213 4.04 29.62 -26.07
C THR A 213 4.94 28.69 -25.26
N ARG A 214 5.15 29.01 -23.97
CA ARG A 214 5.61 28.02 -23.00
C ARG A 214 4.75 28.06 -21.73
N ARG A 215 3.47 27.71 -21.85
CA ARG A 215 2.66 27.32 -20.69
C ARG A 215 2.90 25.85 -20.41
N LYS A 216 3.56 25.57 -19.29
CA LYS A 216 3.66 24.24 -18.68
C LYS A 216 2.28 23.60 -18.59
N VAL A 217 2.12 22.41 -19.16
CA VAL A 217 1.03 21.51 -18.77
C VAL A 217 1.39 21.02 -17.37
N ALA A 218 0.67 21.51 -16.37
CA ALA A 218 0.70 20.94 -15.03
C ALA A 218 0.15 19.51 -15.11
N THR A 219 0.97 18.54 -14.74
CA THR A 219 0.54 17.19 -14.39
C THR A 219 -0.38 17.27 -13.18
N SER A 220 -1.69 17.25 -13.40
CA SER A 220 -2.66 16.94 -12.36
C SER A 220 -2.69 15.43 -12.18
N THR A 221 -1.95 14.96 -11.17
CA THR A 221 -2.22 13.68 -10.51
C THR A 221 -3.49 13.82 -9.68
N ASN A 222 -4.48 12.96 -9.95
CA ASN A 222 -5.48 12.52 -8.99
C ASN A 222 -5.38 10.99 -8.91
#